data_AF-A0A3R7NVH0-F1
#
_entry.id   AF-A0A3R7NVH0-F1
#
_cell.length_a   1.000
_cell.length_b   1.000
_cell.length_c   1.000
_cell.angle_alpha   90.00
_cell.angle_beta   90.00
_cell.angle_gamma   90.00
#
_symmetry.space_group_name_H-M   'P 1'
#
loop_
_entity.id
_entity.type
_entity.pdbx_description
1 polymer ?
#
loop_
_entity_poly.entity_id
_entity_poly.type
_entity_poly.pdbx_seq_one_letter_code
_entity_poly.pdbx_strand_id
1 'polypeptide(L)'
;MSWDKLLSLRLLLGVLLCFAASPAHSQTPAYISMGDSSGWGTSSERQLNEEDPVMKALPNPDVPAFHLPLKCSACGAIVEHAVHLLSSVVQQHLARREREARGGGNPPHRSQPKQFEMVDAFEQLCREVPFLYGLEMISDTEPSLFFSKSNMINRVRGGWMQYFLASTCEELLDEQEEELVAAIFAAADEGGMKDIPRKVREVVCTQWERSSKGCDAHGMPITRRPSEPSDL
;
A
#
# COMPACT_ATOMS: atom_id res chain seq x y z
N MET A 1 34.73 -22.01 48.42
CA MET A 1 33.32 -21.65 48.16
C MET A 1 32.70 -22.78 47.36
N SER A 2 31.59 -23.38 47.83
CA SER A 2 30.99 -24.56 47.20
C SER A 2 30.30 -24.21 45.88
N TRP A 3 30.50 -25.03 44.86
CA TRP A 3 29.93 -24.90 43.52
C TRP A 3 28.40 -24.87 43.52
N ASP A 4 27.76 -25.49 44.52
CA ASP A 4 26.30 -25.50 44.67
C ASP A 4 25.71 -24.12 44.93
N LYS A 5 26.48 -23.23 45.59
CA LYS A 5 26.04 -21.86 45.87
C LYS A 5 26.08 -20.97 44.62
N LEU A 6 26.97 -21.25 43.67
CA LEU A 6 27.07 -20.53 42.40
C LEU A 6 25.96 -20.93 41.42
N LEU A 7 25.58 -22.20 41.40
CA LEU A 7 24.45 -22.70 40.59
C LEU A 7 23.10 -22.18 41.10
N SER A 8 22.90 -22.18 42.42
CA SER A 8 21.66 -21.67 43.02
C SER A 8 21.47 -20.16 42.79
N LEU A 9 22.56 -19.38 42.85
CA LEU A 9 22.53 -17.94 42.56
C LEU A 9 22.17 -17.64 41.10
N ARG A 10 22.67 -18.44 40.14
CA ARG A 10 22.38 -18.27 38.71
C ARG A 10 20.95 -18.66 38.34
N LEU A 11 20.39 -19.68 38.98
CA LEU A 11 18.99 -20.08 38.79
C LEU A 11 18.00 -19.04 39.35
N LEU A 12 18.30 -18.42 40.49
CA LEU A 12 17.48 -17.34 41.05
C LEU A 12 17.50 -16.06 40.18
N LEU A 13 18.64 -15.73 39.56
CA LEU A 13 18.73 -14.60 38.61
C LEU A 13 17.97 -14.85 37.30
N GLY A 14 17.91 -16.10 36.82
CA GLY A 14 17.16 -16.46 35.61
C GLY A 14 15.63 -16.35 35.78
N VAL A 15 15.11 -16.70 36.96
CA VAL A 15 13.66 -16.62 37.24
C VAL A 15 13.21 -15.18 37.51
N LEU A 16 14.06 -14.35 38.11
CA LEU A 16 13.76 -12.91 38.33
C LEU A 16 13.73 -12.08 37.04
N LEU A 17 14.35 -12.54 35.96
CA LEU A 17 14.28 -11.88 34.65
C LEU A 17 13.01 -12.24 33.85
N CYS A 18 12.27 -13.28 34.22
CA CYS A 18 11.06 -13.69 33.51
C CYS A 18 9.77 -13.00 34.01
N PHE A 19 9.79 -12.35 35.18
CA PHE A 19 8.61 -11.67 35.75
C PHE A 19 8.59 -10.14 35.55
N ALA A 20 9.63 -9.56 34.94
CA ALA A 20 9.70 -8.11 34.66
C ALA A 20 9.33 -7.74 33.20
N ALA A 21 8.96 -8.72 32.36
CA ALA A 21 8.63 -8.52 30.94
C ALA A 21 7.14 -8.74 30.64
N SER A 22 6.25 -8.36 31.54
CA SER A 22 4.81 -8.29 31.22
C SER A 22 4.15 -7.08 31.86
N PRO A 23 4.02 -5.98 31.11
CA PRO A 23 2.79 -5.21 31.11
C PRO A 23 1.90 -5.74 29.99
N ALA A 24 0.91 -6.54 30.36
CA ALA A 24 -0.37 -6.50 29.68
C ALA A 24 -0.90 -5.06 29.83
N HIS A 25 -0.69 -4.24 28.80
CA HIS A 25 -1.36 -2.97 28.62
C HIS A 25 -1.82 -2.91 27.17
N SER A 26 -3.14 -2.86 27.01
CA SER A 26 -3.84 -2.37 25.84
C SER A 26 -3.26 -1.01 25.43
N GLN A 27 -2.25 -1.03 24.55
CA GLN A 27 -1.88 0.13 23.77
C GLN A 27 -2.73 0.06 22.51
N THR A 28 -3.80 0.85 22.48
CA THR A 28 -4.22 1.51 21.24
C THR A 28 -2.96 1.98 20.52
N PRO A 29 -2.76 1.66 19.23
CA PRO A 29 -1.52 2.01 18.54
C PRO A 29 -1.33 3.52 18.65
N ALA A 30 -0.29 3.91 19.38
CA ALA A 30 0.16 5.28 19.44
C ALA A 30 0.50 5.69 18.00
N TYR A 31 -0.18 6.74 17.55
CA TYR A 31 0.11 7.48 16.33
C TYR A 31 1.63 7.62 16.19
N ILE A 32 2.23 6.88 15.26
CA ILE A 32 3.65 6.99 14.96
C ILE A 32 3.81 8.39 14.36
N SER A 33 4.30 9.31 15.18
CA SER A 33 4.84 10.58 14.73
C SER A 33 6.07 10.28 13.89
N MET A 34 5.84 10.02 12.61
CA MET A 34 6.87 9.82 11.60
C MET A 34 7.57 11.15 11.40
N GLY A 35 8.79 11.26 11.93
CA GLY A 35 9.63 12.44 11.82
C GLY A 35 9.97 12.77 10.37
N ASP A 36 10.06 14.07 10.10
CA ASP A 36 10.49 14.70 8.85
C ASP A 36 11.60 13.94 8.12
N SER A 37 11.31 13.43 6.92
CA SER A 37 12.30 13.08 5.87
C SER A 37 11.64 12.75 4.53
N SER A 38 11.02 13.74 3.89
CA SER A 38 10.87 13.94 2.42
C SER A 38 9.66 14.83 2.17
N GLY A 39 9.76 15.79 1.26
CA GLY A 39 8.81 16.90 1.07
C GLY A 39 7.37 16.51 0.67
N TRP A 40 6.64 15.91 1.59
CA TRP A 40 5.22 15.56 1.51
C TRP A 40 4.56 16.11 2.77
N GLY A 41 4.10 17.37 2.65
CA GLY A 41 3.68 18.21 3.76
C GLY A 41 2.53 17.67 4.63
N THR A 42 2.43 18.27 5.81
CA THR A 42 1.46 18.05 6.88
C THR A 42 0.01 17.95 6.39
N SER A 43 -0.63 16.83 6.73
CA SER A 43 -2.01 16.47 6.43
C SER A 43 -3.01 17.53 6.93
N SER A 44 -3.93 18.02 6.09
CA SER A 44 -5.16 18.65 6.56
C SER A 44 -6.17 17.57 6.97
N GLU A 45 -5.80 16.75 7.94
CA GLU A 45 -6.66 15.69 8.46
C GLU A 45 -7.70 16.34 9.36
N ARG A 46 -8.91 16.56 8.83
CA ARG A 46 -10.04 17.03 9.62
C ARG A 46 -10.47 15.89 10.55
N GLN A 47 -10.35 16.09 11.86
CA GLN A 47 -10.95 15.17 12.83
C GLN A 47 -12.48 15.24 12.66
N LEU A 48 -13.08 14.14 12.25
CA LEU A 48 -14.52 14.00 12.08
C LEU A 48 -15.10 13.33 13.32
N ASN A 49 -16.21 13.87 13.82
CA ASN A 49 -16.99 13.23 14.88
C ASN A 49 -17.87 12.12 14.29
N GLU A 50 -18.31 11.16 15.11
CA GLU A 50 -19.19 10.06 14.67
C GLU A 50 -20.52 10.55 14.06
N GLU A 51 -20.96 11.74 14.44
CA GLU A 51 -22.19 12.37 13.96
C GLU A 51 -22.02 13.09 12.62
N ASP A 52 -20.78 13.31 12.18
CA ASP A 52 -20.43 14.05 10.96
C ASP A 52 -21.06 13.36 9.74
N PRO A 53 -21.74 14.11 8.84
CA PRO A 53 -22.36 13.54 7.65
C PRO A 53 -21.39 12.74 6.78
N VAL A 54 -20.10 13.10 6.77
CA VAL A 54 -19.07 12.35 6.03
C VAL A 54 -18.93 10.93 6.58
N MET A 55 -18.92 10.76 7.91
CA MET A 55 -18.77 9.44 8.55
C MET A 55 -19.95 8.53 8.22
N LYS A 56 -21.16 9.10 8.11
CA LYS A 56 -22.37 8.37 7.73
C LYS A 56 -22.42 8.03 6.24
N ALA A 57 -21.72 8.81 5.41
CA ALA A 57 -21.63 8.62 3.97
C ALA A 57 -20.47 7.69 3.53
N LEU A 58 -19.62 7.25 4.47
CA LEU A 58 -18.51 6.34 4.15
C LEU A 58 -19.04 5.04 3.52
N PRO A 59 -18.42 4.58 2.42
CA PRO A 59 -18.81 3.31 1.82
C PRO A 59 -18.52 2.16 2.78
N ASN A 60 -19.43 1.20 2.88
CA ASN A 60 -19.25 0.00 3.68
C ASN A 60 -18.56 -1.09 2.82
N PRO A 61 -17.32 -1.52 3.15
CA PRO A 61 -16.61 -2.54 2.39
C PRO A 61 -17.23 -3.94 2.45
N ASP A 62 -18.18 -4.20 3.36
CA ASP A 62 -18.89 -5.47 3.46
C ASP A 62 -20.05 -5.57 2.45
N VAL A 63 -20.44 -4.45 1.85
CA VAL A 63 -21.48 -4.43 0.81
C VAL A 63 -20.83 -4.72 -0.55
N PRO A 64 -21.25 -5.76 -1.28
CA PRO A 64 -20.61 -6.15 -2.55
C PRO A 64 -20.51 -5.03 -3.60
N ALA A 65 -21.48 -4.11 -3.61
CA ALA A 65 -21.50 -2.96 -4.50
C ALA A 65 -20.34 -1.98 -4.27
N PHE A 66 -19.77 -1.93 -3.07
CA PHE A 66 -18.60 -1.11 -2.74
C PHE A 66 -17.33 -1.95 -2.61
N HIS A 67 -17.45 -3.20 -2.14
CA HIS A 67 -16.31 -4.08 -1.90
C HIS A 67 -15.36 -4.19 -3.11
N LEU A 68 -15.89 -4.58 -4.27
CA LEU A 68 -15.07 -4.82 -5.47
C LEU A 68 -14.45 -3.52 -6.00
N PRO A 69 -15.19 -2.41 -6.17
CA PRO A 69 -14.57 -1.13 -6.54
C PRO A 69 -13.52 -0.65 -5.52
N LEU A 70 -13.75 -0.84 -4.21
CA LEU A 70 -12.77 -0.49 -3.18
C LEU A 70 -11.52 -1.38 -3.27
N LYS A 71 -11.66 -2.67 -3.56
CA LYS A 71 -10.51 -3.56 -3.85
C LYS A 71 -9.72 -3.09 -5.07
N CYS A 72 -10.41 -2.72 -6.14
CA CYS A 72 -9.77 -2.10 -7.31
C CYS A 72 -8.99 -0.83 -6.94
N SER A 73 -9.61 0.05 -6.15
CA SER A 73 -8.97 1.29 -5.75
C SER A 73 -7.76 1.05 -4.85
N ALA A 74 -7.87 0.10 -3.92
CA ALA A 74 -6.80 -0.28 -3.02
C ALA A 74 -5.63 -0.87 -3.81
N CYS A 75 -5.88 -1.76 -4.78
CA CYS A 75 -4.85 -2.23 -5.71
C CYS A 75 -4.13 -1.06 -6.38
N GLY A 76 -4.88 -0.07 -6.87
CA GLY A 76 -4.32 1.15 -7.45
C GLY A 76 -3.40 1.93 -6.50
N ALA A 77 -3.84 2.13 -5.26
CA ALA A 77 -3.06 2.79 -4.21
C ALA A 77 -1.76 2.02 -3.89
N ILE A 78 -1.85 0.69 -3.80
CA ILE A 78 -0.71 -0.19 -3.55
C ILE A 78 0.29 -0.12 -4.71
N VAL A 79 -0.18 -0.20 -5.96
CA VAL A 79 0.66 -0.07 -7.16
C VAL A 79 1.39 1.28 -7.18
N GLU A 80 0.67 2.38 -6.96
CA GLU A 80 1.28 3.72 -6.93
C GLU A 80 2.35 3.84 -5.85
N HIS A 81 2.10 3.25 -4.67
CA HIS A 81 3.06 3.27 -3.58
C HIS A 81 4.25 2.33 -3.84
N ALA A 82 4.03 1.16 -4.44
CA ALA A 82 5.10 0.24 -4.85
C ALA A 82 6.04 0.89 -5.86
N VAL A 83 5.50 1.56 -6.88
CA VAL A 83 6.29 2.32 -7.86
C VAL A 83 7.09 3.44 -7.18
N HIS A 84 6.51 4.08 -6.17
CA HIS A 84 7.21 5.10 -5.39
C HIS A 84 8.41 4.52 -4.63
N LEU A 85 8.22 3.43 -3.88
CA LEU A 85 9.30 2.79 -3.12
C LEU A 85 10.39 2.22 -4.03
N LEU A 86 10.01 1.65 -5.18
CA LEU A 86 10.96 1.09 -6.15
C LEU A 86 11.57 2.14 -7.09
N SER A 87 11.22 3.42 -6.97
CA SER A 87 11.63 4.46 -7.93
C SER A 87 13.15 4.55 -8.14
N SER A 88 13.93 4.40 -7.07
CA SER A 88 15.39 4.41 -7.13
C SER A 88 15.95 3.17 -7.85
N VAL A 89 15.36 2.00 -7.61
CA VAL A 89 15.71 0.73 -8.26
C VAL A 89 15.39 0.79 -9.75
N VAL A 90 14.22 1.30 -10.11
CA VAL A 90 13.81 1.49 -11.52
C VAL A 90 14.76 2.46 -12.23
N GLN A 91 15.12 3.59 -11.61
CA GLN A 91 16.09 4.52 -12.21
C GLN A 91 17.47 3.88 -12.43
N GLN A 92 17.95 3.08 -11.49
CA GLN A 92 19.22 2.36 -11.64
C GLN A 92 19.16 1.31 -12.75
N HIS A 93 18.03 0.62 -12.89
CA HIS A 93 17.77 -0.32 -13.99
C HIS A 93 17.80 0.40 -15.34
N LEU A 94 17.05 1.49 -15.50
CA LEU A 94 17.02 2.28 -16.73
C LEU A 94 18.41 2.80 -17.11
N ALA A 95 19.16 3.33 -16.14
CA ALA A 95 20.53 3.81 -16.37
C ALA A 95 21.48 2.67 -16.77
N ARG A 96 21.30 1.46 -16.26
CA ARG A 96 22.08 0.28 -16.68
C ARG A 96 21.77 -0.11 -18.12
N ARG A 97 20.48 -0.19 -18.47
CA ARG A 97 20.00 -0.48 -19.82
C ARG A 97 20.53 0.52 -20.84
N GLU A 98 20.54 1.82 -20.50
CA GLU A 98 21.09 2.86 -21.37
C GLU A 98 22.61 2.68 -21.62
N ARG A 99 23.38 2.32 -20.58
CA ARG A 99 24.83 2.05 -20.72
C ARG A 99 25.08 0.82 -21.60
N GLU A 100 24.31 -0.24 -21.41
CA GLU A 100 24.42 -1.47 -22.19
C GLU A 100 24.08 -1.24 -23.67
N ALA A 101 23.01 -0.50 -23.94
CA ALA A 101 22.62 -0.11 -25.29
C ALA A 101 23.71 0.72 -25.99
N ARG A 102 24.38 1.64 -25.27
CA ARG A 102 25.53 2.40 -25.79
C ARG A 102 26.77 1.53 -26.03
N GLY A 103 26.95 0.47 -25.26
CA GLY A 103 28.09 -0.44 -25.35
C GLY A 103 28.04 -1.41 -26.54
N GLY A 104 26.97 -1.39 -27.36
CA GLY A 104 26.81 -2.30 -28.50
C GLY A 104 26.52 -3.76 -28.12
N GLY A 105 26.32 -4.04 -26.83
CA GLY A 105 25.85 -5.33 -26.36
C GLY A 105 24.34 -5.44 -26.56
N ASN A 106 23.86 -6.61 -27.00
CA ASN A 106 22.44 -6.91 -26.83
C ASN A 106 22.18 -6.98 -25.32
N PRO A 107 21.39 -6.08 -24.75
CA PRO A 107 21.12 -6.15 -23.33
C PRO A 107 20.41 -7.48 -23.07
N PRO A 108 20.80 -8.25 -22.03
CA PRO A 108 20.12 -9.49 -21.71
C PRO A 108 18.64 -9.16 -21.54
N HIS A 109 17.77 -9.98 -22.13
CA HIS A 109 16.33 -9.71 -22.22
C HIS A 109 15.63 -9.56 -20.87
N ARG A 110 16.33 -9.77 -19.75
CA ARG A 110 15.83 -9.72 -18.37
C ARG A 110 16.94 -9.37 -17.38
N SER A 111 17.45 -8.14 -17.40
CA SER A 111 18.16 -7.63 -16.21
C SER A 111 17.13 -7.32 -15.14
N GLN A 112 16.61 -8.34 -14.46
CA GLN A 112 15.71 -8.13 -13.33
C GLN A 112 16.45 -7.41 -12.20
N PRO A 113 15.75 -6.57 -11.42
CA PRO A 113 16.29 -6.03 -10.17
C PRO A 113 16.76 -7.16 -9.25
N LYS A 114 17.70 -6.86 -8.34
CA LYS A 114 18.15 -7.87 -7.40
C LYS A 114 17.03 -8.12 -6.38
N GLN A 115 16.82 -9.39 -6.01
CA GLN A 115 15.73 -9.77 -5.11
C GLN A 115 15.70 -8.99 -3.79
N PHE A 116 16.86 -8.76 -3.18
CA PHE A 116 16.93 -8.01 -1.91
C PHE A 116 16.48 -6.55 -2.03
N GLU A 117 16.62 -5.91 -3.21
CA GLU A 117 16.20 -4.52 -3.44
C GLU A 117 14.66 -4.42 -3.46
N MET A 118 13.97 -5.53 -3.74
CA MET A 118 12.51 -5.60 -3.79
C MET A 118 11.91 -5.96 -2.42
N VAL A 119 12.56 -6.85 -1.67
CA VAL A 119 12.08 -7.30 -0.34
C VAL A 119 11.91 -6.12 0.61
N ASP A 120 12.93 -5.27 0.74
CA ASP A 120 12.87 -4.10 1.64
C ASP A 120 11.71 -3.16 1.27
N ALA A 121 11.47 -2.96 -0.03
CA ALA A 121 10.39 -2.12 -0.53
C ALA A 121 9.00 -2.73 -0.22
N PHE A 122 8.82 -4.03 -0.41
CA PHE A 122 7.51 -4.67 -0.19
C PHE A 122 7.18 -4.86 1.29
N GLU A 123 8.18 -5.09 2.15
CA GLU A 123 7.94 -5.06 3.59
C GLU A 123 7.47 -3.68 4.07
N GLN A 124 7.97 -2.60 3.48
CA GLN A 124 7.54 -1.24 3.79
C GLN A 124 6.16 -0.91 3.19
N LEU A 125 5.85 -1.43 2.00
CA LEU A 125 4.63 -1.17 1.26
C LEU A 125 3.35 -1.39 2.08
N CYS A 126 3.16 -2.60 2.62
CA CYS A 126 1.94 -2.92 3.38
C CYS A 126 1.89 -2.27 4.76
N ARG A 127 3.04 -1.79 5.26
CA ARG A 127 3.08 -0.96 6.47
C ARG A 127 2.62 0.46 6.18
N GLU A 128 3.03 1.08 5.07
CA GLU A 128 2.76 2.50 4.81
C GLU A 128 1.39 2.78 4.18
N VAL A 129 0.93 1.95 3.26
CA VAL A 129 -0.34 2.20 2.53
C VAL A 129 -1.53 2.44 3.48
N PRO A 130 -1.76 1.64 4.53
CA PRO A 130 -2.85 1.84 5.49
C PRO A 130 -2.84 3.21 6.18
N PHE A 131 -1.65 3.77 6.43
CA PHE A 131 -1.49 5.03 7.17
C PHE A 131 -1.37 6.25 6.29
N LEU A 132 -1.07 6.10 4.99
CA LEU A 132 -0.88 7.23 4.08
C LEU A 132 -2.11 7.51 3.24
N TYR A 133 -2.88 6.49 2.89
CA TYR A 133 -4.03 6.64 1.99
C TYR A 133 -5.34 6.93 2.74
N GLY A 134 -6.29 7.51 2.03
CA GLY A 134 -7.66 7.78 2.47
C GLY A 134 -8.56 8.00 1.26
N LEU A 135 -9.87 7.94 1.44
CA LEU A 135 -10.80 8.14 0.33
C LEU A 135 -10.86 9.61 -0.08
N GLU A 136 -10.78 9.89 -1.37
CA GLU A 136 -10.94 11.23 -1.92
C GLU A 136 -12.36 11.72 -1.67
N MET A 137 -12.51 13.00 -1.34
CA MET A 137 -13.80 13.66 -1.18
C MET A 137 -14.26 14.22 -2.53
N ILE A 138 -15.44 13.81 -3.00
CA ILE A 138 -16.10 14.38 -4.20
C ILE A 138 -16.65 15.77 -3.86
N SER A 139 -17.22 15.90 -2.66
CA SER A 139 -17.73 17.14 -2.09
C SER A 139 -17.40 17.18 -0.59
N ASP A 140 -17.74 18.26 0.10
CA ASP A 140 -17.47 18.39 1.55
C ASP A 140 -18.14 17.30 2.42
N THR A 141 -19.13 16.59 1.88
CA THR A 141 -19.91 15.58 2.62
C THR A 141 -19.89 14.19 1.99
N GLU A 142 -19.35 14.04 0.77
CA GLU A 142 -19.45 12.80 -0.01
C GLU A 142 -18.07 12.22 -0.32
N PRO A 143 -17.70 11.08 0.31
CA PRO A 143 -16.49 10.36 -0.05
C PRO A 143 -16.69 9.58 -1.35
N SER A 144 -15.64 9.52 -2.16
CA SER A 144 -15.55 8.68 -3.34
C SER A 144 -15.17 7.23 -2.98
N LEU A 145 -14.99 6.38 -4.00
CA LEU A 145 -14.39 5.05 -3.87
C LEU A 145 -12.88 5.04 -4.18
N PHE A 146 -12.27 6.20 -4.40
CA PHE A 146 -10.87 6.32 -4.79
C PHE A 146 -9.99 6.59 -3.56
N PHE A 147 -9.04 5.71 -3.29
CA PHE A 147 -7.97 5.92 -2.33
C PHE A 147 -6.87 6.78 -2.94
N SER A 148 -6.42 7.77 -2.17
CA SER A 148 -5.36 8.68 -2.57
C SER A 148 -4.47 9.04 -1.39
N LYS A 149 -3.19 9.33 -1.69
CA LYS A 149 -2.24 9.93 -0.75
C LYS A 149 -1.91 11.39 -1.06
N SER A 150 -2.57 11.97 -2.08
CA SER A 150 -2.28 13.34 -2.52
C SER A 150 -2.65 14.37 -1.47
N ASN A 151 -1.76 15.33 -1.24
CA ASN A 151 -2.02 16.49 -0.37
C ASN A 151 -2.84 17.58 -1.07
N MET A 152 -3.05 17.46 -2.38
CA MET A 152 -3.88 18.39 -3.16
C MET A 152 -5.36 18.00 -3.16
N ILE A 153 -5.70 16.84 -2.60
CA ILE A 153 -7.04 16.28 -2.63
C ILE A 153 -7.51 16.14 -1.18
N ASN A 154 -8.72 16.63 -0.90
CA ASN A 154 -9.37 16.43 0.39
C ASN A 154 -9.67 14.94 0.58
N ARG A 155 -9.35 14.40 1.75
CA ARG A 155 -9.47 12.96 2.02
C ARG A 155 -10.10 12.70 3.37
N VAL A 156 -10.77 11.56 3.47
CA VAL A 156 -11.28 11.02 4.73
C VAL A 156 -10.70 9.65 5.03
N ARG A 157 -10.51 9.37 6.32
CA ARG A 157 -10.17 8.03 6.82
C ARG A 157 -11.27 7.51 7.73
N GLY A 158 -11.71 6.29 7.47
CA GLY A 158 -12.62 5.53 8.32
C GLY A 158 -11.89 4.44 9.08
N GLY A 159 -12.47 3.99 10.20
CA GLY A 159 -11.84 2.97 11.06
C GLY A 159 -11.54 1.64 10.35
N TRP A 160 -12.34 1.27 9.35
CA TRP A 160 -12.14 0.03 8.57
C TRP A 160 -11.02 0.14 7.53
N MET A 161 -10.64 1.36 7.10
CA MET A 161 -9.78 1.55 5.93
C MET A 161 -8.36 1.02 6.14
N GLN A 162 -7.80 1.21 7.34
CA GLN A 162 -6.44 0.75 7.65
C GLN A 162 -6.34 -0.77 7.50
N TYR A 163 -7.28 -1.49 8.11
CA TYR A 163 -7.34 -2.95 8.02
C TYR A 163 -7.59 -3.41 6.58
N PHE A 164 -8.55 -2.78 5.90
CA PHE A 164 -8.89 -3.13 4.51
C PHE A 164 -7.71 -2.96 3.56
N LEU A 165 -6.97 -1.84 3.67
CA LEU A 165 -5.78 -1.57 2.86
C LEU A 165 -4.63 -2.52 3.19
N ALA A 166 -4.39 -2.81 4.47
CA ALA A 166 -3.35 -3.74 4.92
C ALA A 166 -3.61 -5.15 4.37
N SER A 167 -4.82 -5.68 4.62
CA SER A 167 -5.23 -7.00 4.13
C SER A 167 -5.20 -7.08 2.60
N THR A 168 -5.65 -6.03 1.89
CA THR A 168 -5.57 -6.02 0.42
C THR A 168 -4.14 -6.00 -0.09
N CYS A 169 -3.23 -5.33 0.61
CA CYS A 169 -1.82 -5.32 0.25
C CYS A 169 -1.17 -6.69 0.43
N GLU A 170 -1.42 -7.34 1.58
CA GLU A 170 -0.93 -8.69 1.85
C GLU A 170 -1.47 -9.70 0.82
N GLU A 171 -2.76 -9.66 0.51
CA GLU A 171 -3.35 -10.51 -0.52
C GLU A 171 -2.75 -10.27 -1.91
N LEU A 172 -2.51 -9.00 -2.28
CA LEU A 172 -1.92 -8.67 -3.58
C LEU A 172 -0.49 -9.19 -3.68
N LEU A 173 0.32 -9.03 -2.63
CA LEU A 173 1.70 -9.52 -2.64
C LEU A 173 1.75 -11.06 -2.61
N ASP A 174 0.90 -11.71 -1.83
CA ASP A 174 0.84 -13.19 -1.79
C ASP A 174 0.48 -13.79 -3.16
N GLU A 175 -0.43 -13.13 -3.91
CA GLU A 175 -0.97 -13.70 -5.15
C GLU A 175 -0.32 -13.13 -6.43
N GLN A 176 0.24 -11.92 -6.41
CA GLN A 176 0.64 -11.15 -7.60
C GLN A 176 1.99 -10.41 -7.47
N GLU A 177 2.86 -10.76 -6.51
CA GLU A 177 4.15 -10.08 -6.34
C GLU A 177 5.01 -10.15 -7.63
N GLU A 178 5.12 -11.33 -8.25
CA GLU A 178 5.93 -11.51 -9.46
C GLU A 178 5.39 -10.70 -10.65
N GLU A 179 4.07 -10.73 -10.86
CA GLU A 179 3.38 -9.95 -11.89
C GLU A 179 3.52 -8.45 -11.65
N LEU A 180 3.42 -8.00 -10.40
CA LEU A 180 3.59 -6.59 -10.02
C LEU A 180 4.99 -6.10 -10.37
N VAL A 181 6.03 -6.84 -9.96
CA VAL A 181 7.42 -6.53 -10.30
C VAL A 181 7.59 -6.51 -11.81
N ALA A 182 7.18 -7.57 -12.51
CA ALA A 182 7.34 -7.68 -13.95
C ALA A 182 6.67 -6.51 -14.69
N ALA A 183 5.46 -6.13 -14.29
CA ALA A 183 4.73 -5.02 -14.87
C ALA A 183 5.42 -3.67 -14.64
N ILE A 184 5.97 -3.43 -13.43
CA ILE A 184 6.68 -2.17 -13.11
C ILE A 184 7.89 -1.99 -14.03
N PHE A 185 8.73 -3.01 -14.17
CA PHE A 185 9.94 -2.92 -14.98
C PHE A 185 9.64 -2.95 -16.49
N ALA A 186 8.61 -3.67 -16.93
CA ALA A 186 8.16 -3.62 -18.32
C ALA A 186 7.64 -2.22 -18.68
N ALA A 187 6.80 -1.63 -17.83
CA ALA A 187 6.29 -0.27 -18.04
C ALA A 187 7.42 0.76 -18.07
N ALA A 188 8.42 0.60 -17.20
CA ALA A 188 9.61 1.45 -17.18
C ALA A 188 10.43 1.34 -18.48
N ASP A 189 10.63 0.13 -19.00
CA ASP A 189 11.37 -0.10 -20.25
C ASP A 189 10.66 0.52 -21.46
N GLU A 190 9.33 0.58 -21.47
CA GLU A 190 8.55 1.15 -22.58
C GLU A 190 8.46 2.68 -22.56
N GLY A 191 8.40 3.30 -21.37
CA GLY A 191 8.02 4.72 -21.22
C GLY A 191 8.87 5.53 -20.26
N GLY A 192 9.92 4.94 -19.68
CA GLY A 192 10.67 5.53 -18.57
C GLY A 192 9.82 5.64 -17.30
N MET A 193 10.15 6.57 -16.42
CA MET A 193 9.45 6.77 -15.14
C MET A 193 8.02 7.33 -15.28
N LYS A 194 7.68 7.88 -16.45
CA LYS A 194 6.38 8.50 -16.70
C LYS A 194 5.34 7.40 -16.97
N ASP A 195 4.16 7.55 -16.38
CA ASP A 195 3.01 6.66 -16.57
C ASP A 195 3.18 5.22 -16.05
N ILE A 196 4.27 4.87 -15.36
CA ILE A 196 4.45 3.53 -14.77
C ILE A 196 3.22 3.14 -13.92
N PRO A 197 2.75 3.94 -12.94
CA PRO A 197 1.62 3.53 -12.12
C PRO A 197 0.37 3.23 -12.94
N ARG A 198 0.08 4.04 -13.96
CA ARG A 198 -1.09 3.85 -14.83
C ARG A 198 -1.01 2.52 -15.59
N LYS A 199 0.12 2.23 -16.24
CA LYS A 199 0.31 0.98 -16.99
C LYS A 199 0.28 -0.24 -16.08
N VAL A 200 0.93 -0.15 -14.92
CA VAL A 200 0.95 -1.25 -13.94
C VAL A 200 -0.44 -1.52 -13.39
N ARG A 201 -1.23 -0.47 -13.11
CA ARG A 201 -2.64 -0.62 -12.69
C ARG A 201 -3.48 -1.34 -13.74
N GLU A 202 -3.33 -0.94 -15.01
CA GLU A 202 -4.04 -1.57 -16.12
C GLU A 202 -3.71 -3.05 -16.25
N VAL A 203 -2.47 -3.47 -15.99
CA VAL A 203 -2.08 -4.89 -16.05
C VAL A 203 -2.48 -5.63 -14.78
N VAL A 204 -2.05 -5.17 -13.61
CA VAL A 204 -2.17 -5.91 -12.35
C VAL A 204 -3.60 -5.87 -11.83
N CYS A 205 -4.21 -4.69 -11.71
CA CYS A 205 -5.50 -4.56 -11.03
C CYS A 205 -6.68 -5.11 -11.87
N THR A 206 -6.54 -5.17 -13.19
CA THR A 206 -7.57 -5.76 -14.07
C THR A 206 -7.46 -7.28 -14.19
N GLN A 207 -6.29 -7.87 -13.92
CA GLN A 207 -6.06 -9.30 -14.02
C GLN A 207 -6.17 -10.01 -12.67
N TRP A 208 -5.90 -9.30 -11.57
CA TRP A 208 -6.02 -9.86 -10.23
C TRP A 208 -7.47 -10.26 -9.92
N GLU A 209 -7.70 -11.54 -9.62
CA GLU A 209 -9.05 -12.11 -9.46
C GLU A 209 -9.89 -11.35 -8.42
N ARG A 210 -9.26 -10.93 -7.31
CA ARG A 210 -9.94 -10.25 -6.20
C ARG A 210 -10.36 -8.81 -6.50
N SER A 211 -9.73 -8.13 -7.46
CA SER A 211 -10.04 -6.74 -7.82
C SER A 211 -10.68 -6.56 -9.19
N SER A 212 -10.40 -7.45 -10.14
CA SER A 212 -10.73 -7.32 -11.57
C SER A 212 -12.18 -6.93 -11.83
N LYS A 213 -13.14 -7.58 -11.15
CA LYS A 213 -14.58 -7.32 -11.29
C LYS A 213 -15.02 -5.94 -10.80
N GLY A 214 -14.20 -5.26 -10.02
CA GLY A 214 -14.42 -3.89 -9.56
C GLY A 214 -13.67 -2.83 -10.35
N CYS A 215 -12.86 -3.23 -11.34
CA CYS A 215 -12.06 -2.35 -12.17
C CYS A 215 -12.66 -2.18 -13.57
N ASP A 216 -12.54 -0.98 -14.13
CA ASP A 216 -12.66 -0.77 -15.57
C ASP A 216 -11.41 -1.27 -16.32
N ALA A 217 -11.40 -1.10 -17.64
CA ALA A 217 -10.30 -1.53 -18.50
C ALA A 217 -8.95 -0.83 -18.20
N HIS A 218 -8.93 0.23 -17.39
CA HIS A 218 -7.73 0.98 -17.03
C HIS A 218 -7.28 0.73 -15.58
N GLY A 219 -7.90 -0.23 -14.87
CA GLY A 219 -7.60 -0.48 -13.46
C GLY A 219 -8.13 0.63 -12.54
N MET A 220 -9.21 1.29 -12.94
CA MET A 220 -9.89 2.30 -12.14
C MET A 220 -11.20 1.73 -11.55
N PRO A 221 -11.53 2.07 -10.28
CA PRO A 221 -12.79 1.68 -9.65
C PRO A 221 -14.02 2.01 -10.51
N ILE A 222 -14.86 1.01 -10.77
CA ILE A 222 -16.16 1.21 -11.38
C ILE A 222 -17.06 1.92 -10.34
N THR A 223 -17.29 3.21 -10.56
CA THR A 223 -18.30 3.96 -9.81
C THR A 223 -19.63 3.85 -10.54
N ARG A 224 -20.73 3.54 -9.82
CA ARG A 224 -22.07 3.66 -10.41
C ARG A 224 -22.26 5.12 -10.80
N ARG A 225 -22.28 5.41 -12.11
CA ARG A 225 -22.71 6.73 -12.59
C ARG A 225 -24.18 6.91 -12.18
N PRO A 226 -24.55 8.03 -11.53
CA PRO A 226 -25.95 8.35 -11.31
C PRO A 226 -26.57 8.82 -12.64
N SER A 227 -26.82 7.90 -13.57
CA SER A 227 -27.69 8.04 -14.76
C SER A 227 -27.51 6.87 -15.73
N GLU A 228 -28.05 5.70 -15.37
CA GLU A 228 -28.71 4.89 -16.40
C GLU A 228 -30.13 4.61 -15.88
N PRO A 229 -31.18 5.16 -16.53
CA PRO A 229 -32.53 4.72 -16.25
C PRO A 229 -32.60 3.22 -16.56
N SER A 230 -33.08 2.46 -15.59
CA SER A 230 -33.40 1.05 -15.77
C SER A 230 -34.61 0.96 -16.69
N ASP A 231 -34.38 0.96 -18.00
CA ASP A 231 -35.41 0.58 -18.97
C ASP A 231 -35.51 -0.95 -18.97
N LEU A 232 -36.34 -1.47 -18.04
CA LEU A 232 -36.98 -2.78 -18.10
C LEU A 232 -38.42 -2.67 -17.57
#